data_AF-A0A7Y5YP33-F1
#
_entry.id   AF-A0A7Y5YP33-F1
#
_cell.length_a   1.000
_cell.length_b   1.000
_cell.length_c   1.000
_cell.angle_alpha   90.00
_cell.angle_beta   90.00
_cell.angle_gamma   90.00
#
_symmetry.space_group_name_H-M   'P 1'
#
loop_
_entity.id
_entity.type
_entity.pdbx_description
1 polymer ?
#
loop_
_entity_poly.entity_id
_entity_poly.type
_entity_poly.pdbx_seq_one_letter_code
_entity_poly.pdbx_strand_id
1 'polypeptide(L)'
;MHSRYSAAQLLACRRFAMEQNKKLFEEANALSRCASEMLEQPEFDSEKFLEYLQQRGKADTLFRQALDHIALLNEQFPPLPVSSMDRAVDGEPASP
;
A
#
# COMPACT_ATOMS: atom_id res chain seq x y z
N MET A 1 -5.63 25.72 -4.48
CA MET A 1 -5.14 25.64 -3.10
C MET A 1 -3.64 25.43 -3.14
N HIS A 2 -2.84 26.36 -2.59
CA HIS A 2 -1.39 26.20 -2.53
C HIS A 2 -1.07 25.14 -1.48
N SER A 3 -0.31 24.10 -1.86
CA SER A 3 0.16 23.07 -0.93
C SER A 3 0.88 23.75 0.24
N ARG A 4 0.40 23.50 1.47
CA ARG A 4 1.03 23.97 2.73
C ARG A 4 2.33 23.23 3.06
N TYR A 5 2.72 22.28 2.24
CA TYR A 5 3.83 21.37 2.48
C TYR A 5 4.92 21.55 1.44
N SER A 6 6.17 21.52 1.89
CA SER A 6 7.33 21.46 1.00
C SER A 6 7.33 20.13 0.21
N ALA A 7 8.04 20.09 -0.93
CA ALA A 7 8.16 18.87 -1.72
C ALA A 7 8.70 17.67 -0.89
N ALA A 8 9.64 17.93 0.03
CA ALA A 8 10.17 16.92 0.94
C ALA A 8 9.12 16.41 1.93
N GLN A 9 8.25 17.28 2.45
CA GLN A 9 7.15 16.90 3.34
C GLN A 9 6.10 16.08 2.59
N LEU A 10 5.73 16.48 1.36
CA LEU A 10 4.81 15.71 0.52
C LEU A 10 5.37 14.33 0.21
N LEU A 11 6.66 14.21 -0.10
CA LEU A 11 7.32 12.93 -0.35
C LEU A 11 7.33 12.04 0.90
N ALA A 12 7.63 12.61 2.07
CA ALA A 12 7.61 11.87 3.34
C ALA A 12 6.20 11.37 3.68
N CYS A 13 5.18 12.23 3.55
CA CYS A 13 3.78 11.84 3.75
C CYS A 13 3.34 10.74 2.77
N ARG A 14 3.69 10.87 1.48
CA ARG A 14 3.35 9.87 0.47
C ARG A 14 4.03 8.53 0.76
N ARG A 15 5.31 8.52 1.14
CA ARG A 15 6.04 7.30 1.52
C ARG A 15 5.38 6.60 2.70
N PHE A 16 5.06 7.35 3.75
CA PHE A 16 4.39 6.80 4.93
C PHE A 16 3.01 6.20 4.58
N ALA A 17 2.21 6.92 3.80
CA ALA A 17 0.90 6.42 3.37
C ALA A 17 1.03 5.16 2.49
N MET A 18 2.03 5.09 1.62
CA MET A 18 2.34 3.89 0.82
C MET A 18 2.76 2.70 1.70
N GLU A 19 3.56 2.91 2.74
CA GLU A 19 3.93 1.84 3.68
C GLU A 19 2.71 1.29 4.41
N GLN A 20 1.79 2.16 4.82
CA GLN A 20 0.53 1.73 5.44
C GLN A 20 -0.36 0.98 4.45
N ASN A 21 -0.41 1.41 3.19
CA ASN A 21 -1.12 0.68 2.12
C ASN A 21 -0.52 -0.72 1.90
N LYS A 22 0.80 -0.82 1.86
CA LYS A 22 1.52 -2.09 1.72
C LYS A 22 1.18 -3.08 2.84
N LYS A 23 1.11 -2.60 4.09
CA LYS A 23 0.74 -3.45 5.24
C LYS A 23 -0.65 -4.07 5.09
N LEU A 24 -1.64 -3.30 4.61
CA LEU A 24 -2.99 -3.82 4.33
C LEU A 24 -2.95 -4.94 3.29
N PHE A 25 -2.19 -4.75 2.20
CA PHE A 25 -2.00 -5.78 1.18
C PHE A 25 -1.28 -7.03 1.74
N GLU A 26 -0.24 -6.85 2.55
CA GLU A 26 0.50 -7.97 3.15
C GLU A 26 -0.40 -8.79 4.08
N GLU A 27 -1.22 -8.14 4.90
CA GLU A 27 -2.18 -8.79 5.79
C GLU A 27 -3.28 -9.52 5.01
N ALA A 28 -3.87 -8.86 4.01
CA ALA A 28 -4.89 -9.47 3.14
C ALA A 28 -4.35 -10.71 2.39
N ASN A 29 -3.11 -10.65 1.93
CA ASN A 29 -2.44 -11.77 1.29
C ASN A 29 -2.14 -12.91 2.27
N ALA A 30 -1.72 -12.60 3.50
CA ALA A 30 -1.49 -13.62 4.53
C ALA A 30 -2.78 -14.38 4.83
N LEU A 31 -3.89 -13.67 5.04
CA LEU A 31 -5.21 -14.28 5.24
C LEU A 31 -5.66 -15.12 4.03
N SER A 32 -5.40 -14.64 2.82
CA SER A 32 -5.73 -15.38 1.60
C SER A 32 -4.93 -16.68 1.49
N ARG A 33 -3.63 -16.67 1.81
CA ARG A 33 -2.80 -17.87 1.83
C ARG A 33 -3.27 -18.87 2.88
N CYS A 34 -3.50 -18.42 4.11
CA CYS A 34 -4.03 -19.28 5.16
C CYS A 34 -5.38 -19.90 4.76
N ALA A 35 -6.28 -19.12 4.17
CA ALA A 35 -7.56 -19.64 3.68
C ALA A 35 -7.36 -20.69 2.57
N SER A 36 -6.45 -20.48 1.63
CA SER A 36 -6.13 -21.47 0.60
C SER A 36 -5.55 -22.75 1.18
N GLU A 37 -4.61 -22.66 2.12
CA GLU A 37 -4.01 -23.82 2.81
C GLU A 37 -5.07 -24.66 3.54
N MET A 38 -6.13 -24.05 4.06
CA MET A 38 -7.25 -24.79 4.67
C MET A 38 -7.99 -25.69 3.68
N LEU A 39 -8.15 -25.26 2.43
CA LEU A 39 -8.82 -26.03 1.38
C LEU A 39 -8.02 -27.28 0.97
N GLU A 40 -6.70 -27.28 1.22
CA GLU A 40 -5.80 -28.38 0.86
C GLU A 40 -5.74 -29.47 1.94
N GLN A 41 -6.34 -29.23 3.12
CA GLN A 41 -6.33 -30.19 4.23
C GLN A 41 -7.24 -31.39 3.97
N PRO A 42 -6.79 -32.64 4.24
CA PRO A 42 -7.60 -33.84 4.06
C PRO A 42 -8.88 -33.86 4.91
N GLU A 43 -8.86 -33.20 6.07
CA GLU A 43 -9.98 -33.13 7.01
C GLU A 43 -10.84 -31.88 6.77
N PHE A 44 -10.92 -31.39 5.52
CA PHE A 44 -11.77 -30.27 5.17
C PHE A 44 -13.26 -30.67 5.26
N ASP A 45 -14.01 -29.97 6.09
CA ASP A 45 -15.42 -30.23 6.35
C ASP A 45 -16.24 -28.92 6.33
N SER A 46 -17.52 -29.02 6.69
CA SER A 46 -18.43 -27.87 6.72
C SER A 46 -18.02 -26.81 7.75
N GLU A 47 -17.42 -27.19 8.88
CA GLU A 47 -16.98 -26.22 9.89
C GLU A 47 -15.75 -25.46 9.40
N LYS A 48 -14.76 -26.17 8.85
CA LYS A 48 -13.58 -25.55 8.21
C LYS A 48 -13.96 -24.70 7.00
N PHE A 49 -15.01 -25.05 6.26
CA PHE A 49 -15.52 -24.20 5.18
C PHE A 49 -16.07 -22.87 5.70
N LEU A 50 -16.74 -22.84 6.85
CA LEU A 50 -17.18 -21.59 7.47
C LEU A 50 -16.00 -20.72 7.92
N GLU A 51 -14.97 -21.33 8.51
CA GLU A 51 -13.74 -20.62 8.86
C GLU A 51 -13.02 -20.07 7.63
N TYR A 52 -12.92 -20.85 6.56
CA TYR A 52 -12.41 -20.42 5.26
C TYR A 52 -13.14 -19.17 4.76
N LEU A 53 -14.49 -19.20 4.73
CA LEU A 53 -15.30 -18.06 4.29
C LEU A 53 -15.04 -16.82 5.15
N GLN A 54 -14.89 -16.98 6.46
CA GLN A 54 -14.57 -15.88 7.35
C GLN A 54 -13.20 -15.26 7.03
N GLN A 55 -12.17 -16.08 6.81
CA GLN A 55 -10.83 -15.59 6.47
C GLN A 55 -10.80 -14.89 5.11
N ARG A 56 -11.49 -15.47 4.11
CA ARG A 56 -11.67 -14.84 2.79
C ARG A 56 -12.38 -13.49 2.89
N GLY A 57 -13.47 -13.41 3.65
CA GLY A 57 -14.20 -12.15 3.85
C GLY A 57 -13.34 -11.05 4.50
N LYS A 58 -12.49 -11.43 5.48
CA LYS A 58 -11.53 -10.50 6.08
C LYS A 58 -10.48 -10.04 5.07
N ALA A 59 -9.90 -10.96 4.30
CA ALA A 59 -8.93 -10.63 3.25
C ALA A 59 -9.53 -9.66 2.21
N ASP A 60 -10.73 -9.95 1.73
CA ASP A 60 -11.43 -9.10 0.74
C ASP A 60 -11.72 -7.70 1.29
N THR A 61 -12.06 -7.60 2.58
CA THR A 61 -12.25 -6.31 3.26
C THR A 61 -10.95 -5.50 3.30
N LEU A 62 -9.83 -6.12 3.67
CA LEU A 62 -8.53 -5.46 3.70
C LEU A 62 -8.05 -5.06 2.31
N PHE A 63 -8.27 -5.90 1.29
CA PHE A 63 -7.97 -5.53 -0.10
C PHE A 63 -8.77 -4.31 -0.52
N ARG A 64 -10.07 -4.25 -0.22
CA ARG A 64 -10.89 -3.08 -0.52
C ARG A 64 -10.38 -1.83 0.17
N GLN A 65 -10.06 -1.92 1.46
CA GLN A 65 -9.46 -0.81 2.21
C GLN A 65 -8.13 -0.35 1.60
N ALA A 66 -7.29 -1.28 1.15
CA ALA A 66 -6.04 -0.95 0.47
C ALA A 66 -6.30 -0.24 -0.87
N LEU A 67 -7.29 -0.69 -1.65
CA LEU A 67 -7.67 -0.04 -2.91
C LEU A 67 -8.21 1.38 -2.68
N ASP A 68 -9.09 1.56 -1.69
CA ASP A 68 -9.64 2.87 -1.34
C ASP A 68 -8.53 3.81 -0.83
N HIS A 69 -7.61 3.27 -0.01
CA HIS A 69 -6.49 4.03 0.53
C HIS A 69 -5.52 4.49 -0.58
N ILE A 70 -5.18 3.63 -1.56
CA ILE A 70 -4.28 4.04 -2.64
C ILE A 70 -4.93 5.07 -3.58
N ALA A 71 -6.24 4.96 -3.82
CA ALA A 71 -6.99 5.96 -4.57
C ALA A 71 -6.91 7.33 -3.87
N LEU A 72 -7.26 7.38 -2.58
CA LEU A 72 -7.20 8.61 -1.78
C LEU A 72 -5.77 9.18 -1.71
N LEU A 73 -4.76 8.33 -1.56
CA LEU A 73 -3.35 8.73 -1.53
C LEU A 73 -2.97 9.43 -2.83
N ASN A 74 -3.37 8.89 -3.98
CA ASN A 74 -3.07 9.49 -5.28
C ASN A 74 -3.80 10.81 -5.53
N GLU A 75 -4.97 11.01 -4.92
CA GLU A 75 -5.70 12.29 -4.96
C GLU A 75 -5.06 13.35 -4.06
N GLN A 76 -4.70 13.00 -2.82
CA GLN A 76 -4.22 13.95 -1.81
C GLN A 76 -2.72 14.25 -1.92
N PHE A 77 -1.93 13.26 -2.35
CA PHE A 77 -0.48 13.34 -2.43
C PHE A 77 -0.01 12.83 -3.78
N PRO A 78 -0.31 13.53 -4.90
CA PRO A 78 -0.02 13.02 -6.24
C PRO A 78 1.48 12.70 -6.42
N PRO A 79 1.84 11.77 -7.32
CA PRO A 79 3.24 11.50 -7.65
C PRO A 79 3.93 12.80 -8.07
N LEU A 80 5.11 13.06 -7.50
CA LEU A 80 5.92 14.18 -7.96
C LEU A 80 6.43 13.88 -9.38
N PRO A 81 6.39 14.85 -10.31
CA PRO A 81 6.94 14.65 -11.64
C PRO A 81 8.44 14.37 -11.56
N VAL A 82 8.87 13.27 -12.19
CA VAL A 82 10.27 12.81 -12.25
C VAL A 82 11.26 13.87 -12.76
N SER A 83 10.80 14.89 -13.48
CA SER A 83 11.64 15.97 -14.04
C SER A 83 12.25 16.92 -13.00
N SER A 84 11.91 16.79 -11.71
CA SER A 84 12.44 17.67 -10.65
C SER A 84 13.53 17.03 -9.78
N MET A 85 13.89 15.76 -10.01
CA MET A 85 14.90 15.05 -9.21
C MET A 85 16.34 15.27 -9.71
N ASP A 86 16.54 15.72 -10.94
CA ASP A 86 17.88 15.88 -11.54
C ASP A 86 18.57 17.23 -11.20
N ARG A 87 17.93 18.16 -10.50
CA ARG A 87 18.52 19.50 -10.24
C ARG A 87 19.15 19.69 -8.86
N ALA A 88 19.21 18.65 -8.02
CA ALA A 88 19.76 18.74 -6.66
C ALA A 88 21.18 18.16 -6.52
N VAL A 89 21.73 17.53 -7.57
CA VAL A 89 23.12 17.08 -7.63
C VAL A 89 23.74 17.77 -8.84
N ASP A 90 24.15 19.01 -8.67
CA ASP A 90 25.22 19.68 -9.45
C ASP A 90 25.35 21.10 -8.91
N GLY A 91 25.87 21.19 -7.69
CA GLY A 91 26.40 22.42 -7.12
C GLY A 91 27.92 22.41 -7.23
N GLU A 92 28.44 22.38 -8.46
CA GLU A 92 29.84 22.68 -8.73
C GLU A 92 30.00 24.19 -8.92
N PRO A 93 30.80 24.89 -8.10
CA PRO A 93 31.37 26.15 -8.52
C PRO A 93 32.72 25.88 -9.18
N ALA A 94 32.69 25.87 -10.52
CA ALA A 94 33.86 26.09 -11.33
C ALA A 94 34.40 27.52 -11.09
N SER A 95 35.68 27.58 -10.71
CA SER A 95 36.70 28.52 -11.18
C SER A 95 36.62 30.01 -10.73
N PRO A 96 37.71 30.80 -10.81
CA PRO A 96 39.00 30.59 -11.50
C PRO A 96 40.21 30.29 -10.62
#